data_AF-W7D0J8-F1
#
_entry.id   AF-W7D0J8-F1
#
_cell.length_a   1.000
_cell.length_b   1.000
_cell.length_c   1.000
_cell.angle_alpha   90.00
_cell.angle_beta   90.00
_cell.angle_gamma   90.00
#
_symmetry.space_group_name_H-M   'P 1'
#
loop_
_entity.id
_entity.type
_entity.pdbx_description
1 polymer ?
#
loop_
_entity_poly.entity_id
_entity_poly.type
_entity_poly.pdbx_seq_one_letter_code
_entity_poly.pdbx_strand_id
1 'polypeptide(L)'
;MMKRGFPMDFFWGMCSPKRMFASRKLFSWGKLVIIFVFLTACLMIPVSLNFAKQDSFDLESLMPNMMNQASDGFVDELTANYTLKNGTLSGQGNMEVATKTGVAMVNLDGAALPNVKNMVVLGKNSMELRDSSGYAFTVKYTDDATLTDVSSMADMQAFISGQWYVQNKAFVFLTMVAMLGSVLFASSLMLALFAALFIWFTKRNQMSEIASYKEALSLTLLALGLPTIFAAVIGTIYFDITVMMAIQSLGMVLLIAFTFIKTRFRQTNDILDLGGRTG
;
A
#
# COMPACT_ATOMS: atom_id res chain seq x y z
N MET A 1 43.29 -4.18 -2.40
CA MET A 1 41.85 -4.55 -2.44
C MET A 1 41.10 -3.59 -3.36
N MET A 2 40.14 -4.07 -4.16
CA MET A 2 39.34 -3.26 -5.10
C MET A 2 38.70 -2.05 -4.39
N LYS A 3 38.92 -0.83 -4.91
CA LYS A 3 38.10 0.34 -4.56
C LYS A 3 36.66 0.03 -4.96
N ARG A 4 35.79 -0.17 -3.98
CA ARG A 4 34.37 -0.32 -4.20
C ARG A 4 33.73 1.06 -4.14
N GLY A 5 32.77 1.28 -5.03
CA GLY A 5 31.97 2.49 -5.08
C GLY A 5 30.54 2.20 -4.66
N PHE A 6 29.76 3.25 -4.45
CA PHE A 6 28.33 3.14 -4.28
C PHE A 6 27.68 2.61 -5.57
N PRO A 7 26.75 1.63 -5.52
CA PRO A 7 26.06 1.08 -4.34
C PRO A 7 26.71 -0.16 -3.71
N MET A 8 27.82 -0.69 -4.25
CA MET A 8 28.43 -1.93 -3.76
C MET A 8 28.92 -1.85 -2.31
N ASP A 9 29.33 -0.66 -1.86
CA ASP A 9 29.69 -0.41 -0.46
C ASP A 9 28.53 -0.69 0.52
N PHE A 10 27.29 -0.41 0.11
CA PHE A 10 26.11 -0.67 0.93
C PHE A 10 25.86 -2.17 1.06
N PHE A 11 25.77 -2.88 -0.07
CA PHE A 11 25.55 -4.34 -0.08
C PHE A 11 26.66 -5.11 0.62
N TRP A 12 27.91 -4.69 0.45
CA TRP A 12 29.02 -5.29 1.16
C TRP A 12 28.98 -5.00 2.67
N GLY A 13 28.63 -3.77 3.02
CA GLY A 13 28.56 -3.30 4.41
C GLY A 13 27.50 -4.05 5.21
N MET A 14 26.32 -4.32 4.63
CA MET A 14 25.21 -4.99 5.33
C MET A 14 25.43 -6.50 5.56
N CYS A 15 26.38 -7.14 4.87
CA CYS A 15 26.56 -8.59 4.95
C CYS A 15 27.08 -9.11 6.30
N SER A 16 27.74 -8.29 7.13
CA SER A 16 28.19 -8.76 8.45
C SER A 16 28.32 -7.64 9.47
N PRO A 17 28.11 -7.93 10.78
CA PRO A 17 28.14 -6.91 11.83
C PRO A 17 29.46 -6.10 11.87
N LYS A 18 30.61 -6.75 11.68
CA LYS A 18 31.92 -6.06 11.63
C LYS A 18 32.01 -5.12 10.43
N ARG A 19 31.51 -5.54 9.26
CA ARG A 19 31.52 -4.72 8.03
C ARG A 19 30.54 -3.56 8.11
N MET A 20 29.40 -3.74 8.78
CA MET A 20 28.43 -2.67 9.02
C MET A 20 29.07 -1.53 9.81
N PHE A 21 29.74 -1.86 10.91
CA PHE A 21 30.44 -0.87 11.72
C PHE A 21 31.60 -0.21 10.97
N ALA A 22 32.36 -0.98 10.18
CA ALA A 22 33.47 -0.43 9.37
C ALA A 22 32.99 0.52 8.26
N SER A 23 31.87 0.18 7.61
CA SER A 23 31.33 0.92 6.46
C SER A 23 30.54 2.17 6.86
N ARG A 24 30.22 2.35 8.15
CA ARG A 24 29.39 3.47 8.65
C ARG A 24 29.88 4.87 8.25
N LYS A 25 31.17 5.03 7.98
CA LYS A 25 31.80 6.31 7.61
C LYS A 25 31.78 6.59 6.10
N LEU A 26 31.42 5.61 5.27
CA LEU A 26 31.54 5.68 3.80
C LEU A 26 30.41 6.47 3.11
N PHE A 27 29.28 6.65 3.78
CA PHE A 27 28.07 7.21 3.18
C PHE A 27 27.95 8.71 3.46
N SER A 28 27.61 9.51 2.45
CA SER A 28 27.20 10.92 2.61
C SER A 28 25.69 10.99 2.81
N TRP A 29 25.15 12.14 3.24
CA TRP A 29 23.70 12.31 3.45
C TRP A 29 22.86 11.94 2.22
N GLY A 30 23.28 12.36 1.02
CA GLY A 30 22.59 11.96 -0.22
C GLY A 30 22.57 10.44 -0.44
N LYS A 31 23.68 9.74 -0.16
CA LYS A 31 23.73 8.27 -0.24
C LYS A 31 22.79 7.62 0.79
N LEU A 32 22.68 8.18 2.00
CA LEU A 32 21.75 7.69 3.03
C LEU A 32 20.29 7.83 2.58
N VAL A 33 19.93 8.97 1.97
CA VAL A 33 18.59 9.16 1.39
C VAL A 33 18.31 8.12 0.30
N ILE A 34 19.26 7.90 -0.62
CA ILE A 34 19.10 6.90 -1.69
C ILE A 34 18.94 5.49 -1.10
N ILE A 35 19.75 5.11 -0.10
CA ILE A 35 19.64 3.82 0.57
C ILE A 35 18.26 3.67 1.22
N PHE A 36 17.79 4.70 1.93
CA PHE A 36 16.49 4.68 2.58
C PHE A 36 15.36 4.49 1.57
N VAL A 37 15.34 5.29 0.50
CA VAL A 37 14.35 5.18 -0.58
C VAL A 37 14.40 3.80 -1.23
N PHE A 38 15.60 3.26 -1.48
CA PHE A 38 15.78 1.91 -2.02
C PHE A 38 15.16 0.85 -1.11
N LEU A 39 15.41 0.91 0.19
CA LEU A 39 14.86 -0.04 1.15
C LEU A 39 13.33 0.05 1.24
N THR A 40 12.77 1.25 1.26
CA THR A 40 11.31 1.42 1.19
C THR A 40 10.75 0.89 -0.13
N ALA A 41 11.41 1.15 -1.26
CA ALA A 41 10.99 0.64 -2.56
C ALA A 41 11.00 -0.89 -2.62
N CYS A 42 11.93 -1.58 -1.93
CA CYS A 42 11.89 -3.03 -1.80
C CYS A 42 10.60 -3.51 -1.12
N LEU A 43 10.14 -2.85 -0.06
CA LEU A 43 8.89 -3.20 0.62
C LEU A 43 7.64 -2.90 -0.23
N MET A 44 7.75 -1.99 -1.19
CA MET A 44 6.65 -1.70 -2.12
C MET A 44 6.40 -2.82 -3.12
N ILE A 45 7.40 -3.66 -3.44
CA ILE A 45 7.24 -4.77 -4.39
C ILE A 45 6.08 -5.70 -3.99
N PRO A 46 6.06 -6.30 -2.78
CA PRO A 46 4.96 -7.17 -2.39
C PRO A 46 3.61 -6.43 -2.27
N VAL A 47 3.61 -5.16 -1.85
CA VAL A 47 2.38 -4.32 -1.81
C VAL A 47 1.79 -4.19 -3.22
N SER A 48 2.62 -3.85 -4.19
CA SER A 48 2.22 -3.70 -5.60
C SER A 48 1.66 -5.02 -6.15
N LEU A 49 2.35 -6.13 -5.88
CA LEU A 49 1.96 -7.45 -6.37
C LEU A 49 0.65 -7.94 -5.74
N ASN A 50 0.42 -7.63 -4.46
CA ASN A 50 -0.82 -8.00 -3.78
C ASN A 50 -2.02 -7.28 -4.40
N PHE A 51 -1.93 -5.95 -4.59
CA PHE A 51 -3.02 -5.19 -5.20
C PHE A 51 -3.19 -5.45 -6.70
N ALA A 52 -2.12 -5.80 -7.42
CA ALA A 52 -2.24 -6.19 -8.82
C ALA A 52 -3.09 -7.45 -9.03
N LYS A 53 -3.09 -8.35 -8.04
CA LYS A 53 -3.90 -9.59 -8.02
C LYS A 53 -5.31 -9.40 -7.44
N GLN A 54 -5.66 -8.20 -7.00
CA GLN A 54 -6.99 -7.94 -6.44
C GLN A 54 -8.01 -7.80 -7.58
N ASP A 55 -9.07 -8.62 -7.51
CA ASP A 55 -10.10 -8.69 -8.54
C ASP A 55 -11.40 -7.97 -8.17
N SER A 56 -11.56 -7.54 -6.92
CA SER A 56 -12.72 -6.80 -6.44
C SER A 56 -12.35 -5.67 -5.49
N PHE A 57 -13.18 -4.63 -5.43
CA PHE A 57 -13.05 -3.52 -4.48
C PHE A 57 -14.39 -3.31 -3.79
N ASP A 58 -14.36 -3.07 -2.49
CA ASP A 58 -15.55 -2.79 -1.70
C ASP A 58 -15.94 -1.31 -1.85
N LEU A 59 -16.87 -1.01 -2.76
CA LEU A 59 -17.33 0.35 -3.01
C LEU A 59 -18.17 0.91 -1.86
N GLU A 60 -18.72 0.05 -0.99
CA GLU A 60 -19.45 0.48 0.21
C GLU A 60 -18.57 1.33 1.12
N SER A 61 -17.27 1.02 1.19
CA SER A 61 -16.30 1.80 1.95
C SER A 61 -16.14 3.26 1.46
N LEU A 62 -16.43 3.54 0.18
CA LEU A 62 -16.36 4.88 -0.40
C LEU A 62 -17.72 5.57 -0.47
N MET A 63 -18.79 4.82 -0.74
CA MET A 63 -20.14 5.32 -0.96
C MET A 63 -21.18 4.59 -0.10
N PRO A 64 -21.07 4.66 1.25
CA PRO A 64 -21.88 3.84 2.14
C PRO A 64 -23.35 4.24 2.15
N ASN A 65 -23.67 5.52 1.93
CA ASN A 65 -25.05 5.99 1.96
C ASN A 65 -25.79 5.57 0.69
N MET A 66 -25.13 5.64 -0.46
CA MET A 66 -25.65 5.20 -1.76
C MET A 66 -26.01 3.70 -1.73
N MET A 67 -25.12 2.86 -1.19
CA MET A 67 -25.32 1.40 -1.13
C MET A 67 -26.48 0.96 -0.23
N ASN A 68 -27.02 1.87 0.60
CA ASN A 68 -28.18 1.64 1.44
C ASN A 68 -29.50 2.18 0.84
N GLN A 69 -29.50 2.70 -0.39
CA GLN A 69 -30.70 3.29 -1.02
C GLN A 69 -31.53 2.30 -1.85
N ALA A 70 -31.05 1.06 -2.06
CA ALA A 70 -31.82 -0.01 -2.69
C ALA A 70 -32.16 -1.10 -1.65
N SER A 71 -33.26 -1.79 -1.90
CA SER A 71 -33.78 -2.87 -1.04
C SER A 71 -33.92 -4.17 -1.83
N ASP A 72 -34.06 -5.31 -1.15
CA ASP A 72 -34.30 -6.59 -1.84
C ASP A 72 -35.52 -6.52 -2.78
N GLY A 73 -36.59 -5.82 -2.40
CA GLY A 73 -37.75 -5.62 -3.27
C GLY A 73 -37.45 -4.85 -4.57
N PHE A 74 -36.44 -3.98 -4.59
CA PHE A 74 -35.98 -3.33 -5.82
C PHE A 74 -35.19 -4.30 -6.70
N VAL A 75 -34.39 -5.18 -6.08
CA VAL A 75 -33.65 -6.23 -6.79
C VAL A 75 -34.58 -7.25 -7.41
N ASP A 76 -35.62 -7.66 -6.69
CA ASP A 76 -36.66 -8.58 -7.19
C ASP A 76 -37.37 -7.98 -8.43
N GLU A 77 -37.75 -6.70 -8.36
CA GLU A 77 -38.43 -6.04 -9.47
C GLU A 77 -37.49 -5.80 -10.66
N LEU A 78 -36.22 -5.47 -10.40
CA LEU A 78 -35.19 -5.28 -11.42
C LEU A 78 -34.92 -6.59 -12.18
N THR A 79 -34.69 -7.69 -11.46
CA THR A 79 -34.32 -8.98 -12.03
C THR A 79 -35.48 -9.66 -12.74
N ALA A 80 -36.73 -9.39 -12.32
CA ALA A 80 -37.92 -9.88 -12.99
C ALA A 80 -38.23 -9.16 -14.31
N ASN A 81 -38.00 -7.84 -14.39
CA ASN A 81 -38.51 -7.01 -15.49
C ASN A 81 -37.42 -6.47 -16.45
N TYR A 82 -36.14 -6.61 -16.09
CA TYR A 82 -35.02 -6.07 -16.86
C TYR A 82 -33.97 -7.13 -17.12
N THR A 83 -33.30 -6.99 -18.27
CA THR A 83 -32.20 -7.84 -18.70
C THR A 83 -31.03 -6.99 -19.14
N LEU A 84 -29.84 -7.35 -18.67
CA LEU A 84 -28.58 -6.74 -19.05
C LEU A 84 -27.82 -7.72 -19.95
N LYS A 85 -27.57 -7.31 -21.20
CA LYS A 85 -26.77 -8.08 -22.17
C LYS A 85 -25.94 -7.13 -23.02
N ASN A 86 -24.69 -7.49 -23.30
CA ASN A 86 -23.78 -6.73 -24.15
C ASN A 86 -23.72 -5.24 -23.76
N GLY A 87 -23.53 -4.97 -22.46
CA GLY A 87 -23.43 -3.60 -21.94
C GLY A 87 -24.69 -2.74 -22.07
N THR A 88 -25.85 -3.34 -22.34
CA THR A 88 -27.12 -2.63 -22.52
C THR A 88 -28.22 -3.22 -21.64
N LEU A 89 -28.79 -2.40 -20.78
CA LEU A 89 -29.96 -2.70 -19.96
C LEU A 89 -31.23 -2.48 -20.79
N SER A 90 -32.12 -3.47 -20.79
CA SER A 90 -33.39 -3.43 -21.52
C SER A 90 -34.50 -4.04 -20.66
N GLY A 91 -35.69 -3.46 -20.68
CA GLY A 91 -36.82 -3.90 -19.86
C GLY A 91 -38.05 -3.02 -20.05
N GLN A 92 -39.07 -3.21 -19.20
CA GLN A 92 -40.31 -2.45 -19.26
C GLN A 92 -40.22 -1.12 -18.49
N GLY A 93 -40.07 -0.02 -19.25
CA GLY A 93 -40.27 1.34 -18.74
C GLY A 93 -39.19 1.82 -17.76
N ASN A 94 -39.53 2.86 -17.00
CA ASN A 94 -38.72 3.38 -15.90
C ASN A 94 -39.31 2.89 -14.57
N MET A 95 -38.45 2.59 -13.62
CA MET A 95 -38.82 2.21 -12.24
C MET A 95 -38.22 3.23 -11.29
N GLU A 96 -38.94 3.64 -10.26
CA GLU A 96 -38.39 4.49 -9.21
C GLU A 96 -38.83 3.98 -7.84
N VAL A 97 -37.84 3.73 -6.98
CA VAL A 97 -38.04 3.40 -5.58
C VAL A 97 -37.40 4.51 -4.76
N ALA A 98 -38.24 5.41 -4.25
CA ALA A 98 -37.82 6.43 -3.32
C ALA A 98 -37.56 5.80 -1.95
N THR A 99 -36.36 6.01 -1.42
CA THR A 99 -36.00 5.64 -0.05
C THR A 99 -35.95 6.87 0.85
N LYS A 100 -35.89 6.68 2.18
CA LYS A 100 -35.97 7.78 3.16
C LYS A 100 -34.89 8.85 2.98
N THR A 101 -33.79 8.54 2.30
CA THR A 101 -32.57 9.36 2.23
C THR A 101 -32.03 9.53 0.80
N GLY A 102 -32.75 9.06 -0.22
CA GLY A 102 -32.24 8.95 -1.58
C GLY A 102 -33.20 8.23 -2.53
N VAL A 103 -32.69 7.82 -3.69
CA VAL A 103 -33.48 7.17 -4.74
C VAL A 103 -32.68 6.03 -5.37
N ALA A 104 -33.33 4.87 -5.57
CA ALA A 104 -32.90 3.82 -6.49
C ALA A 104 -33.89 3.77 -7.66
N MET A 105 -33.41 3.88 -8.91
CA MET A 105 -34.29 3.94 -10.07
C MET A 105 -33.68 3.26 -11.31
N VAL A 106 -34.53 2.82 -12.21
CA VAL A 106 -34.17 2.44 -13.58
C VAL A 106 -34.69 3.54 -14.52
N ASN A 107 -33.80 4.12 -15.32
CA ASN A 107 -34.10 5.23 -16.23
C ASN A 107 -33.58 4.93 -17.64
N LEU A 108 -34.36 4.19 -18.43
CA LEU A 108 -33.97 3.81 -19.79
C LEU A 108 -34.17 4.94 -20.81
N ASP A 109 -35.10 5.86 -20.53
CA ASP A 109 -35.50 6.92 -21.46
C ASP A 109 -34.68 8.21 -21.31
N GLY A 110 -33.81 8.28 -20.30
CA GLY A 110 -33.01 9.48 -20.02
C GLY A 110 -33.82 10.64 -19.44
N ALA A 111 -34.90 10.33 -18.69
CA ALA A 111 -35.69 11.32 -17.99
C ALA A 111 -34.83 12.15 -17.00
N ALA A 112 -35.29 13.36 -16.68
CA ALA A 112 -34.57 14.24 -15.76
C ALA A 112 -34.36 13.57 -14.39
N LEU A 113 -33.10 13.56 -13.94
CA LEU A 113 -32.73 12.90 -12.69
C LEU A 113 -33.15 13.73 -11.47
N PRO A 114 -33.63 13.08 -10.40
CA PRO A 114 -33.99 13.76 -9.17
C PRO A 114 -32.74 14.41 -8.53
N ASN A 115 -32.91 15.61 -7.97
CA ASN A 115 -31.83 16.32 -7.28
C ASN A 115 -31.69 15.82 -5.83
N VAL A 116 -31.25 14.57 -5.68
CA VAL A 116 -31.04 13.92 -4.38
C VAL A 116 -29.56 13.66 -4.12
N LYS A 117 -29.19 13.61 -2.84
CA LYS A 117 -27.78 13.45 -2.41
C LYS A 117 -27.27 12.01 -2.55
N ASN A 118 -28.14 11.02 -2.36
CA ASN A 118 -27.82 9.60 -2.51
C ASN A 118 -28.66 9.03 -3.64
N MET A 119 -28.02 8.44 -4.64
CA MET A 119 -28.71 7.99 -5.84
C MET A 119 -28.03 6.78 -6.48
N VAL A 120 -28.84 5.81 -6.88
CA VAL A 120 -28.47 4.72 -7.79
C VAL A 120 -29.44 4.77 -8.97
N VAL A 121 -28.95 5.14 -10.15
CA VAL A 121 -29.76 5.12 -11.38
C VAL A 121 -29.19 4.11 -12.35
N LEU A 122 -29.96 3.11 -12.72
CA LEU A 122 -29.63 2.16 -13.76
C LEU A 122 -30.15 2.71 -15.10
N GLY A 123 -29.25 3.26 -15.90
CA GLY A 123 -29.57 3.75 -17.24
C GLY A 123 -29.47 2.65 -18.28
N LYS A 124 -29.67 3.01 -19.56
CA LYS A 124 -29.57 2.05 -20.67
C LYS A 124 -28.16 1.46 -20.85
N ASN A 125 -27.12 2.26 -20.71
CA ASN A 125 -25.72 1.84 -20.96
C ASN A 125 -24.77 2.12 -19.79
N SER A 126 -25.27 2.75 -18.73
CA SER A 126 -24.46 3.16 -17.59
C SER A 126 -25.28 3.35 -16.33
N MET A 127 -24.60 3.32 -15.19
CA MET A 127 -25.13 3.58 -13.87
C MET A 127 -24.71 4.97 -13.36
N GLU A 128 -25.73 5.72 -12.97
CA GLU A 128 -25.78 6.90 -12.12
C GLU A 128 -25.45 6.67 -10.64
N LEU A 129 -24.22 6.84 -10.15
CA LEU A 129 -23.93 6.67 -8.72
C LEU A 129 -23.66 8.03 -8.06
N ARG A 130 -24.39 8.39 -7.00
CA ARG A 130 -24.12 9.58 -6.17
C ARG A 130 -24.25 9.26 -4.69
N ASP A 131 -23.33 9.78 -3.89
CA ASP A 131 -23.33 9.65 -2.43
C ASP A 131 -23.22 11.02 -1.76
N SER A 132 -23.88 11.18 -0.62
CA SER A 132 -23.85 12.40 0.19
C SER A 132 -22.45 12.79 0.68
N SER A 133 -21.49 11.87 0.65
CA SER A 133 -20.06 12.11 0.91
C SER A 133 -19.38 12.96 -0.18
N GLY A 134 -20.08 13.26 -1.29
CA GLY A 134 -19.60 14.11 -2.38
C GLY A 134 -19.05 13.33 -3.58
N TYR A 135 -19.07 12.00 -3.53
CA TYR A 135 -18.68 11.15 -4.66
C TYR A 135 -19.83 11.02 -5.65
N ALA A 136 -19.50 11.18 -6.94
CA ALA A 136 -20.41 10.95 -8.05
C ALA A 136 -19.66 10.25 -9.18
N PHE A 137 -20.21 9.14 -9.67
CA PHE A 137 -19.63 8.35 -10.75
C PHE A 137 -20.67 7.98 -11.79
N THR A 138 -20.25 7.95 -13.05
CA THR A 138 -21.00 7.34 -14.14
C THR A 138 -20.26 6.09 -14.57
N VAL A 139 -20.86 4.93 -14.36
CA VAL A 139 -20.23 3.62 -14.55
C VAL A 139 -20.86 2.93 -15.74
N LYS A 140 -20.13 2.72 -16.84
CA LYS A 140 -20.68 1.98 -17.99
C LYS A 140 -20.83 0.50 -17.67
N TYR A 141 -21.81 -0.17 -18.26
CA TYR A 141 -21.85 -1.63 -18.17
C TYR A 141 -20.75 -2.24 -19.05
N THR A 142 -20.08 -3.26 -18.55
CA THR A 142 -19.17 -4.09 -19.35
C THR A 142 -19.96 -5.04 -20.25
N ASP A 143 -19.35 -5.53 -21.33
CA ASP A 143 -20.03 -6.39 -22.30
C ASP A 143 -20.45 -7.75 -21.70
N ASP A 144 -19.70 -8.22 -20.71
CA ASP A 144 -19.93 -9.44 -19.93
C ASP A 144 -20.87 -9.24 -18.72
N ALA A 145 -21.33 -8.01 -18.46
CA ALA A 145 -22.22 -7.72 -17.34
C ALA A 145 -23.58 -8.42 -17.53
N THR A 146 -24.05 -9.08 -16.47
CA THR A 146 -25.35 -9.77 -16.42
C THR A 146 -26.00 -9.56 -15.06
N LEU A 147 -27.33 -9.60 -15.03
CA LEU A 147 -28.12 -9.56 -13.79
C LEU A 147 -28.52 -10.96 -13.30
N THR A 148 -28.10 -12.03 -13.98
CA THR A 148 -28.50 -13.41 -13.67
C THR A 148 -28.11 -13.88 -12.27
N ASP A 149 -26.98 -13.38 -11.77
CA ASP A 149 -26.44 -13.77 -10.45
C ASP A 149 -26.83 -12.77 -9.35
N VAL A 150 -27.66 -11.78 -9.69
CA VAL A 150 -28.14 -10.77 -8.75
C VAL A 150 -29.48 -11.25 -8.19
N SER A 151 -29.51 -11.67 -6.93
CA SER A 151 -30.73 -12.19 -6.27
C SER A 151 -31.08 -11.50 -4.96
N SER A 152 -30.17 -10.66 -4.47
CA SER A 152 -30.28 -9.95 -3.21
C SER A 152 -29.63 -8.57 -3.31
N MET A 153 -29.88 -7.72 -2.32
CA MET A 153 -29.22 -6.43 -2.22
C MET A 153 -27.70 -6.56 -2.10
N ALA A 154 -27.20 -7.60 -1.42
CA ALA A 154 -25.77 -7.87 -1.31
C ALA A 154 -25.15 -8.20 -2.68
N ASP A 155 -25.84 -9.01 -3.51
CA ASP A 155 -25.39 -9.32 -4.86
C ASP A 155 -25.39 -8.09 -5.75
N MET A 156 -26.39 -7.20 -5.57
CA MET A 156 -26.47 -5.94 -6.30
C MET A 156 -25.32 -4.99 -5.92
N GLN A 157 -24.98 -4.89 -4.63
CA GLN A 157 -23.82 -4.12 -4.17
C GLN A 157 -22.52 -4.67 -4.77
N ALA A 158 -22.36 -6.00 -4.80
CA ALA A 158 -21.21 -6.66 -5.41
C ALA A 158 -21.15 -6.40 -6.92
N PHE A 159 -22.29 -6.45 -7.62
CA PHE A 159 -22.40 -6.14 -9.04
C PHE A 159 -21.98 -4.69 -9.34
N ILE A 160 -22.56 -3.69 -8.64
CA ILE A 160 -22.21 -2.27 -8.82
C ILE A 160 -20.71 -2.07 -8.54
N SER A 161 -20.21 -2.65 -7.44
CA SER A 161 -18.81 -2.54 -7.05
C SER A 161 -17.86 -3.13 -8.09
N GLY A 162 -18.20 -4.29 -8.66
CA GLY A 162 -17.43 -4.92 -9.73
C GLY A 162 -17.38 -4.09 -11.00
N GLN A 163 -18.54 -3.59 -11.45
CA GLN A 163 -18.63 -2.74 -12.64
C GLN A 163 -17.86 -1.41 -12.49
N TRP A 164 -17.93 -0.81 -11.31
CA TRP A 164 -17.13 0.39 -10.98
C TRP A 164 -15.64 0.06 -10.91
N TYR A 165 -15.26 -1.06 -10.30
CA TYR A 165 -13.87 -1.45 -10.12
C TYR A 165 -13.16 -1.70 -11.45
N VAL A 166 -13.79 -2.40 -12.41
CA VAL A 166 -13.19 -2.65 -13.73
C VAL A 166 -12.79 -1.36 -14.43
N GLN A 167 -13.61 -0.31 -14.33
CA GLN A 167 -13.33 1.00 -14.93
C GLN A 167 -12.32 1.83 -14.13
N ASN A 168 -12.28 1.67 -12.82
CA ASN A 168 -11.46 2.47 -11.91
C ASN A 168 -10.24 1.71 -11.36
N LYS A 169 -9.92 0.52 -11.90
CA LYS A 169 -8.87 -0.37 -11.38
C LYS A 169 -7.52 0.33 -11.23
N ALA A 170 -7.12 1.14 -12.21
CA ALA A 170 -5.86 1.88 -12.15
C ALA A 170 -5.86 2.94 -11.03
N PHE A 171 -6.98 3.65 -10.84
CA PHE A 171 -7.13 4.63 -9.78
C PHE A 171 -7.12 3.99 -8.39
N VAL A 172 -7.88 2.90 -8.21
CA VAL A 172 -7.90 2.13 -6.96
C VAL A 172 -6.53 1.56 -6.64
N PHE A 173 -5.86 0.95 -7.62
CA PHE A 173 -4.50 0.43 -7.47
C PHE A 173 -3.54 1.54 -7.01
N LEU A 174 -3.52 2.68 -7.70
CA LEU A 174 -2.60 3.77 -7.39
C LEU A 174 -2.86 4.36 -5.99
N THR A 175 -4.13 4.56 -5.63
CA THR A 175 -4.51 5.11 -4.32
C THR A 175 -4.18 4.15 -3.17
N MET A 176 -4.44 2.85 -3.34
CA MET A 176 -4.09 1.83 -2.35
C MET A 176 -2.57 1.68 -2.17
N VAL A 177 -1.83 1.62 -3.28
CA VAL A 177 -0.36 1.57 -3.26
C VAL A 177 0.21 2.84 -2.63
N ALA A 178 -0.32 4.02 -2.96
CA ALA A 178 0.12 5.28 -2.36
C ALA A 178 -0.18 5.34 -0.86
N MET A 179 -1.38 4.91 -0.44
CA MET A 179 -1.78 4.90 0.96
C MET A 179 -0.88 3.98 1.79
N LEU A 180 -0.75 2.71 1.40
CA LEU A 180 0.11 1.77 2.13
C LEU A 180 1.59 2.14 2.02
N GLY A 181 2.02 2.64 0.86
CA GLY A 181 3.38 3.12 0.66
C GLY A 181 3.72 4.30 1.57
N SER A 182 2.78 5.21 1.80
CA SER A 182 2.96 6.32 2.74
C SER A 182 3.12 5.84 4.18
N VAL A 183 2.31 4.85 4.60
CA VAL A 183 2.40 4.25 5.94
C VAL A 183 3.74 3.53 6.13
N LEU A 184 4.16 2.73 5.14
CA LEU A 184 5.45 2.03 5.16
C LEU A 184 6.63 3.01 5.17
N PHE A 185 6.56 4.06 4.34
CA PHE A 185 7.58 5.11 4.29
C PHE A 185 7.71 5.82 5.63
N ALA A 186 6.59 6.31 6.18
CA ALA A 186 6.57 7.03 7.46
C ALA A 186 7.07 6.13 8.60
N SER A 187 6.61 4.89 8.66
CA SER A 187 7.00 3.94 9.70
C SER A 187 8.48 3.55 9.60
N SER A 188 8.98 3.29 8.38
CA SER A 188 10.40 2.99 8.14
C SER A 188 11.29 4.20 8.46
N LEU A 189 10.85 5.41 8.11
CA LEU A 189 11.55 6.64 8.42
C LEU A 189 11.66 6.83 9.93
N MET A 190 10.54 6.70 10.63
CA MET A 190 10.48 6.83 12.08
C MET A 190 11.38 5.80 12.77
N LEU A 191 11.32 4.53 12.34
CA LEU A 191 12.18 3.45 12.85
C LEU A 191 13.66 3.77 12.64
N ALA A 192 14.05 4.19 11.43
CA ALA A 192 15.44 4.52 11.11
C ALA A 192 15.95 5.71 11.93
N LEU A 193 15.14 6.77 12.05
CA LEU A 193 15.51 7.99 12.76
C LEU A 193 15.63 7.74 14.28
N PHE A 194 14.68 7.03 14.89
CA PHE A 194 14.73 6.72 16.32
C PHE A 194 15.82 5.72 16.66
N ALA A 195 16.00 4.66 15.88
CA ALA A 195 17.09 3.72 16.12
C ALA A 195 18.46 4.42 16.00
N ALA A 196 18.64 5.29 15.00
CA ALA A 196 19.84 6.12 14.88
C ALA A 196 20.02 7.06 16.07
N LEU A 197 18.95 7.64 16.60
CA LEU A 197 18.97 8.51 17.76
C LEU A 197 19.41 7.75 19.03
N PHE A 198 18.87 6.56 19.27
CA PHE A 198 19.30 5.70 20.39
C PHE A 198 20.76 5.28 20.28
N ILE A 199 21.20 4.87 19.07
CA ILE A 199 22.61 4.57 18.83
C ILE A 199 23.48 5.80 19.07
N TRP A 200 23.06 6.97 18.62
CA TRP A 200 23.81 8.21 18.83
C TRP A 200 23.93 8.59 20.32
N PHE A 201 22.89 8.35 21.13
CA PHE A 201 22.97 8.55 22.59
C PHE A 201 24.02 7.66 23.27
N THR A 202 24.37 6.51 22.69
CA THR A 202 25.46 5.67 23.22
C THR A 202 26.83 6.35 23.20
N LYS A 203 27.00 7.42 22.39
CA LYS A 203 28.22 8.26 22.34
C LYS A 203 28.60 8.85 23.71
N ARG A 204 27.63 9.06 24.61
CA ARG A 204 27.88 9.64 25.94
C ARG A 204 28.65 8.69 26.88
N ASN A 205 28.72 7.40 26.53
CA ASN A 205 29.50 6.41 27.26
C ASN A 205 30.88 6.23 26.59
N GLN A 206 31.97 6.14 27.38
CA GLN A 206 33.36 5.95 26.90
C GLN A 206 33.61 4.67 26.07
N MET A 207 32.56 3.89 25.80
CA MET A 207 32.60 2.60 25.13
C MET A 207 32.33 2.69 23.62
N SER A 208 31.83 3.81 23.08
CA SER A 208 31.37 3.92 21.67
C SER A 208 32.11 5.00 20.86
N GLU A 209 32.67 4.63 19.71
CA GLU A 209 33.36 5.52 18.76
C GLU A 209 32.44 6.03 17.63
N ILE A 210 31.13 6.05 17.86
CA ILE A 210 30.16 6.64 16.93
C ILE A 210 30.16 8.14 17.13
N ALA A 211 30.75 8.87 16.18
CA ALA A 211 31.05 10.29 16.38
C ALA A 211 29.88 11.23 16.10
N SER A 212 28.95 10.84 15.21
CA SER A 212 27.88 11.71 14.72
C SER A 212 26.57 10.95 14.49
N TYR A 213 25.45 11.69 14.47
CA TYR A 213 24.13 11.14 14.11
C TYR A 213 24.15 10.51 12.71
N LYS A 214 24.91 11.08 11.78
CA LYS A 214 25.09 10.54 10.43
C LYS A 214 25.70 9.13 10.45
N GLU A 215 26.72 8.88 11.28
CA GLU A 215 27.31 7.54 11.43
C GLU A 215 26.32 6.56 12.06
N ALA A 216 25.53 7.01 13.04
CA ALA A 216 24.48 6.21 13.66
C ALA A 216 23.40 5.84 12.63
N LEU A 217 22.91 6.81 11.85
CA LEU A 217 21.94 6.60 10.78
C LEU A 217 22.49 5.68 9.69
N SER A 218 23.76 5.85 9.31
CA SER A 218 24.41 4.93 8.39
C SER A 218 24.44 3.49 8.91
N LEU A 219 24.76 3.30 10.19
CA LEU A 219 24.77 1.98 10.80
C LEU A 219 23.36 1.38 10.85
N THR A 220 22.36 2.19 11.19
CA THR A 220 20.94 1.79 11.18
C THR A 220 20.49 1.35 9.80
N LEU A 221 20.78 2.13 8.74
CA LEU A 221 20.38 1.76 7.38
C LEU A 221 21.09 0.50 6.88
N LEU A 222 22.35 0.28 7.25
CA LEU A 222 23.05 -0.99 6.99
C LEU A 222 22.40 -2.16 7.72
N ALA A 223 21.95 -1.94 8.97
CA ALA A 223 21.24 -2.94 9.77
C ALA A 223 19.84 -3.23 9.23
N LEU A 224 19.17 -2.25 8.62
CA LEU A 224 17.89 -2.41 7.95
C LEU A 224 18.02 -3.17 6.62
N GLY A 225 19.19 -3.15 5.98
CA GLY A 225 19.39 -3.72 4.64
C GLY A 225 18.89 -5.16 4.50
N LEU A 226 19.52 -6.11 5.22
CA LEU A 226 19.19 -7.53 5.11
C LEU A 226 17.75 -7.84 5.57
N PRO A 227 17.30 -7.36 6.74
CA PRO A 227 15.93 -7.59 7.20
C PRO A 227 14.86 -7.06 6.25
N THR A 228 15.08 -5.90 5.62
CA THR A 228 14.11 -5.30 4.69
C THR A 228 14.01 -6.13 3.41
N ILE A 229 15.15 -6.54 2.83
CA ILE A 229 15.14 -7.39 1.63
C ILE A 229 14.48 -8.74 1.95
N PHE A 230 14.79 -9.32 3.11
CA PHE A 230 14.17 -10.58 3.55
C PHE A 230 12.66 -10.42 3.77
N ALA A 231 12.22 -9.34 4.43
CA ALA A 231 10.80 -9.02 4.60
C ALA A 231 10.08 -8.85 3.26
N ALA A 232 10.71 -8.22 2.27
CA ALA A 232 10.14 -8.07 0.93
C ALA A 232 9.96 -9.42 0.20
N VAL A 233 10.93 -10.33 0.32
CA VAL A 233 10.84 -11.68 -0.25
C VAL A 233 9.71 -12.46 0.41
N ILE A 234 9.66 -12.47 1.75
CA ILE A 234 8.58 -13.14 2.49
C ILE A 234 7.23 -12.51 2.15
N GLY A 235 7.13 -11.19 2.12
CA GLY A 235 5.92 -10.44 1.76
C GLY A 235 5.39 -10.76 0.37
N THR A 236 6.26 -11.17 -0.55
CA THR A 236 5.86 -11.57 -1.90
C THR A 236 5.19 -12.94 -1.92
N ILE A 237 5.55 -13.81 -0.98
CA ILE A 237 5.00 -15.16 -0.81
C ILE A 237 3.75 -15.13 0.08
N TYR A 238 3.82 -14.39 1.19
CA TYR A 238 2.77 -14.20 2.19
C TYR A 238 2.67 -12.72 2.53
N PHE A 239 1.65 -12.06 1.98
CA PHE A 239 1.47 -10.62 2.15
C PHE A 239 0.79 -10.30 3.49
N ASP A 240 1.58 -9.80 4.43
CA ASP A 240 1.08 -9.18 5.66
C ASP A 240 2.06 -8.06 6.07
N ILE A 241 1.55 -6.83 6.10
CA ILE A 241 2.35 -5.63 6.40
C ILE A 241 2.89 -5.68 7.83
N THR A 242 2.09 -6.16 8.78
CA THR A 242 2.47 -6.29 10.18
C THR A 242 3.63 -7.26 10.32
N VAL A 243 3.55 -8.41 9.63
CA VAL A 243 4.63 -9.40 9.61
C VAL A 243 5.88 -8.85 8.95
N MET A 244 5.76 -8.17 7.80
CA MET A 244 6.88 -7.54 7.12
C MET A 244 7.60 -6.51 8.02
N MET A 245 6.83 -5.65 8.68
CA MET A 245 7.36 -4.64 9.61
C MET A 245 7.99 -5.28 10.86
N ALA A 246 7.41 -6.37 11.37
CA ALA A 246 7.97 -7.14 12.48
C ALA A 246 9.32 -7.77 12.10
N ILE A 247 9.41 -8.42 10.93
CA ILE A 247 10.66 -9.00 10.42
C ILE A 247 11.73 -7.91 10.26
N GLN A 248 11.37 -6.80 9.62
CA GLN A 248 12.29 -5.69 9.37
C GLN A 248 12.82 -5.09 10.69
N SER A 249 11.92 -4.77 11.62
CA SER A 249 12.28 -4.12 12.88
C SER A 249 13.04 -5.04 13.83
N LEU A 250 12.59 -6.28 14.02
CA LEU A 250 13.27 -7.27 14.85
C LEU A 250 14.66 -7.60 14.27
N GLY A 251 14.73 -7.86 12.96
CA GLY A 251 15.99 -8.16 12.29
C GLY A 251 17.00 -7.01 12.41
N MET A 252 16.53 -5.76 12.31
CA MET A 252 17.38 -4.57 12.52
C MET A 252 17.92 -4.53 13.95
N VAL A 253 17.05 -4.69 14.95
CA VAL A 253 17.45 -4.68 16.37
C VAL A 253 18.49 -5.77 16.66
N LEU A 254 18.27 -6.99 16.16
CA LEU A 254 19.21 -8.10 16.28
C LEU A 254 20.55 -7.78 15.63
N LEU A 255 20.57 -7.23 14.41
CA LEU A 255 21.81 -6.87 13.72
C LEU A 255 22.57 -5.74 14.43
N ILE A 256 21.87 -4.75 14.98
CA ILE A 256 22.48 -3.70 15.83
C ILE A 256 23.08 -4.34 17.09
N ALA A 257 22.34 -5.22 17.77
CA ALA A 257 22.81 -5.92 18.97
C ALA A 257 24.04 -6.79 18.66
N PHE A 258 24.04 -7.57 17.57
CA PHE A 258 25.19 -8.35 17.14
C PHE A 258 26.39 -7.48 16.76
N THR A 259 26.14 -6.31 16.17
CA THR A 259 27.21 -5.34 15.90
C THR A 259 27.81 -4.84 17.19
N PHE A 260 26.98 -4.49 18.18
CA PHE A 260 27.45 -4.10 19.50
C PHE A 260 28.23 -5.23 20.19
N ILE A 261 27.75 -6.47 20.17
CA ILE A 261 28.45 -7.61 20.79
C ILE A 261 29.82 -7.84 20.14
N LYS A 262 29.91 -7.80 18.81
CA LYS A 262 31.15 -8.14 18.09
C LYS A 262 32.17 -7.00 18.01
N THR A 263 31.74 -5.75 18.10
CA THR A 263 32.64 -4.60 17.93
C THR A 263 32.76 -3.77 19.20
N ARG A 264 31.80 -3.90 20.13
CA ARG A 264 31.53 -2.96 21.23
C ARG A 264 31.48 -1.50 20.77
N PHE A 265 31.23 -1.27 19.48
CA PHE A 265 31.38 0.02 18.81
C PHE A 265 32.78 0.67 18.97
N ARG A 266 33.85 -0.14 19.01
CA ARG A 266 35.24 0.32 19.04
C ARG A 266 35.93 -0.04 17.71
N GLN A 267 36.77 0.85 17.18
CA GLN A 267 37.62 0.50 16.04
C GLN A 267 38.81 -0.31 16.53
N THR A 268 39.06 -1.41 15.82
CA THR A 268 40.27 -2.22 15.95
C THR A 268 40.89 -2.33 14.56
N ASN A 269 42.18 -2.62 14.47
CA ASN A 269 42.89 -2.75 13.19
C ASN A 269 42.18 -3.72 12.23
N ASP A 270 41.71 -4.87 12.73
CA ASP A 270 40.90 -5.83 11.96
C ASP A 270 39.59 -5.25 11.36
N ILE A 271 39.02 -4.21 11.99
CA ILE A 271 37.78 -3.56 11.55
C ILE A 271 38.09 -2.46 10.52
N LEU A 272 39.22 -1.79 10.64
CA LEU A 272 39.69 -0.79 9.67
C LEU A 272 39.93 -1.42 8.30
N ASP A 273 40.58 -2.58 8.27
CA ASP A 273 40.85 -3.33 7.04
C ASP A 273 39.58 -3.76 6.30
N LEU A 274 38.50 -4.03 7.05
CA LEU A 274 37.20 -4.39 6.48
C LEU A 274 36.44 -3.20 5.86
N GLY A 275 36.74 -1.98 6.30
CA GLY A 275 36.10 -0.74 5.83
C GLY A 275 36.78 -0.11 4.60
N GLY A 276 37.89 -0.69 4.14
CA GLY A 276 38.58 -0.25 2.92
C GLY A 276 39.37 1.05 3.03
N ARG A 277 39.76 1.49 4.23
CA ARG A 277 40.69 2.62 4.44
C ARG A 277 42.01 2.14 5.05
N THR A 278 43.07 2.16 4.24
CA THR A 278 44.45 2.23 4.71
C THR A 278 44.85 3.71 4.77
N GLY A 279 45.10 4.26 5.96
CA GLY A 279 45.62 5.63 6.13
C GLY A 279 44.60 6.75 5.94
#